data_AF-A0A9W7DU76-F1
#
_entry.id   AF-A0A9W7DU76-F1
#
_cell.length_a   1.000
_cell.length_b   1.000
_cell.length_c   1.000
_cell.angle_alpha   90.00
_cell.angle_beta   90.00
_cell.angle_gamma   90.00
#
_symmetry.space_group_name_H-M   'P 1'
#
loop_
_entity.id
_entity.type
_entity.pdbx_description
1 polymer ?
#
loop_
_entity_poly.entity_id
_entity_poly.type
_entity_poly.pdbx_seq_one_letter_code
_entity_poly.pdbx_strand_id
1 'polypeptide(L)'
;MDVRPSKLFNVVSDVDRYSEFVPYVARSVVLSPDQIFPTDQRSKVSHSPVSSFKPLDSSLEGVTRFKKQFQATLDVGFTSTFTDKYTSLVTCRREQSGDNSVLEYSVHAQDLGDSSFFYGLGSLWTIRPHDGGSGSNVEFTCWYVPRSSSVLAKGVGVMIDGSYEMVARKQMEAFWSRCKEDR
;
A
#
# COMPACT_ATOMS: atom_id res chain seq x y z
N MET A 1 14.63 9.33 7.67
CA MET A 1 13.91 10.56 7.22
C MET A 1 13.35 11.30 8.43
N ASP A 2 13.49 12.62 8.56
CA ASP A 2 12.98 13.43 9.71
C ASP A 2 11.46 13.73 9.63
N VAL A 3 10.66 12.68 9.44
CA VAL A 3 9.20 12.70 9.48
C VAL A 3 8.77 11.55 10.38
N ARG A 4 7.83 11.80 11.29
CA ARG A 4 7.29 10.76 12.18
C ARG A 4 6.54 9.69 11.38
N PRO A 5 6.71 8.39 11.68
CA PRO A 5 6.06 7.30 10.95
C PRO A 5 4.54 7.45 10.81
N SER A 6 3.87 7.91 11.86
CA SER A 6 2.43 8.15 11.86
C SER A 6 1.99 9.23 10.87
N LYS A 7 2.80 10.29 10.71
CA LYS A 7 2.49 11.36 9.75
C LYS A 7 2.58 10.85 8.32
N LEU A 8 3.66 10.13 7.99
CA LEU A 8 3.82 9.55 6.67
C LEU A 8 2.74 8.51 6.39
N PHE A 9 2.43 7.64 7.35
CA PHE A 9 1.35 6.67 7.23
C PHE A 9 0.01 7.35 6.94
N ASN A 10 -0.33 8.43 7.65
CA ASN A 10 -1.57 9.15 7.41
C ASN A 10 -1.65 9.67 5.97
N VAL A 11 -0.57 10.30 5.46
CA VAL A 11 -0.54 10.81 4.07
C VAL A 11 -0.64 9.68 3.05
N VAL A 12 0.09 8.57 3.23
CA VAL A 12 0.06 7.41 2.33
C VAL A 12 -1.28 6.65 2.42
N SER A 13 -1.95 6.66 3.56
CA SER A 13 -3.26 6.00 3.71
C SER A 13 -4.42 6.85 3.18
N ASP A 14 -4.21 8.14 2.96
CA ASP A 14 -5.22 9.11 2.52
C ASP A 14 -5.33 9.12 0.99
N VAL A 15 -5.71 7.98 0.44
CA VAL A 15 -5.73 7.73 -1.01
C VAL A 15 -6.64 8.72 -1.72
N ASP A 16 -7.75 9.14 -1.13
CA ASP A 16 -8.74 10.05 -1.73
C ASP A 16 -8.11 11.39 -2.17
N ARG A 17 -7.03 11.81 -1.50
CA ARG A 17 -6.35 13.08 -1.78
C ARG A 17 -5.19 12.99 -2.75
N TYR A 18 -4.92 11.82 -3.32
CA TYR A 18 -3.75 11.63 -4.18
C TYR A 18 -3.74 12.55 -5.40
N SER A 19 -4.90 12.88 -5.97
CA SER A 19 -4.97 13.81 -7.12
C SER A 19 -4.56 15.25 -6.77
N GLU A 20 -4.43 15.61 -5.50
CA GLU A 20 -3.99 16.95 -5.09
C GLU A 20 -2.47 17.13 -5.22
N PHE A 21 -1.68 16.06 -5.09
CA PHE A 21 -0.22 16.18 -4.96
C PHE A 21 0.59 15.06 -5.62
N VAL A 22 0.02 13.87 -5.86
CA VAL A 22 0.75 12.74 -6.45
C VAL A 22 0.85 12.95 -7.96
N PRO A 23 2.06 13.04 -8.54
CA PRO A 23 2.23 13.21 -9.96
C PRO A 23 1.54 12.07 -10.73
N TYR A 24 0.99 12.42 -11.88
CA TYR A 24 0.33 11.48 -12.80
C TYR A 24 -0.98 10.89 -12.29
N VAL A 25 -1.48 11.29 -11.12
CA VAL A 25 -2.82 10.94 -10.65
C VAL A 25 -3.78 12.06 -11.03
N ALA A 26 -4.60 11.84 -12.05
CA ALA A 26 -5.60 12.82 -12.51
C ALA A 26 -6.83 12.83 -11.58
N ARG A 27 -7.19 11.66 -11.05
CA ARG A 27 -8.31 11.51 -10.12
C ARG A 27 -8.04 10.38 -9.13
N SER A 28 -8.42 10.59 -7.88
CA SER A 28 -8.43 9.56 -6.86
C SER A 28 -9.76 9.57 -6.12
N VAL A 29 -10.36 8.39 -5.88
CA VAL A 29 -11.63 8.27 -5.17
C VAL A 29 -11.67 6.99 -4.33
N VAL A 30 -12.03 7.11 -3.06
CA VAL A 30 -12.39 5.96 -2.22
C VAL A 30 -13.85 5.56 -2.47
N LEU A 31 -14.08 4.32 -2.93
CA LEU A 31 -15.40 3.85 -3.36
C LEU A 31 -16.30 3.39 -2.22
N SER A 32 -15.73 3.00 -1.09
CA SER A 32 -16.47 2.59 0.10
C SER A 32 -15.57 2.78 1.32
N PRO A 33 -15.80 3.83 2.13
CA PRO A 33 -15.04 4.01 3.36
C PRO A 33 -15.43 2.90 4.34
N ASP A 34 -14.44 2.09 4.70
CA ASP A 34 -14.38 1.31 5.93
C ASP A 34 -15.18 0.00 6.02
N GLN A 35 -14.58 -1.10 5.57
CA GLN A 35 -14.69 -2.36 6.33
C GLN A 35 -13.55 -2.42 7.35
N ILE A 36 -13.81 -1.95 8.57
CA ILE A 36 -12.92 -2.19 9.71
C ILE A 36 -13.18 -3.62 10.17
N PHE A 37 -12.26 -4.53 9.89
CA PHE A 37 -12.30 -5.86 10.48
C PHE A 37 -11.55 -5.82 11.82
N PRO A 38 -12.22 -5.93 12.99
CA PRO A 38 -11.52 -6.28 14.20
C PRO A 38 -10.82 -7.62 13.97
N THR A 39 -9.50 -7.63 14.04
CA THR A 39 -8.71 -8.84 13.88
C THR A 39 -8.70 -9.56 15.23
N ASP A 40 -9.75 -10.35 15.49
CA ASP A 40 -9.66 -11.64 16.18
C ASP A 40 -11.06 -12.24 16.43
N GLN A 41 -11.52 -13.10 15.52
CA GLN A 41 -12.23 -14.31 15.92
C GLN A 41 -11.72 -15.46 15.04
N ARG A 42 -11.02 -16.40 15.66
CA ARG A 42 -10.78 -17.75 15.12
C ARG A 42 -12.10 -18.26 14.52
N SER A 43 -12.08 -18.58 13.23
CA SER A 43 -13.05 -19.51 12.66
C SER A 43 -12.94 -20.84 13.41
N LYS A 44 -13.85 -21.09 14.36
CA LYS A 44 -14.08 -22.43 14.92
C LYS A 44 -14.72 -23.27 13.82
N VAL A 45 -13.91 -23.89 12.97
CA VAL A 45 -14.35 -25.08 12.22
C VAL A 45 -14.16 -26.26 13.16
N SER A 46 -15.27 -26.66 13.76
CA SER A 46 -15.40 -27.91 14.51
C SER A 46 -15.29 -29.07 13.53
N HIS A 47 -14.17 -29.80 13.57
CA HIS A 47 -14.12 -31.25 13.39
C HIS A 47 -12.86 -31.77 14.07
N SER A 48 -13.03 -32.65 15.06
CA SER A 48 -11.97 -33.53 15.60
C SER A 48 -12.30 -34.97 15.20
N PRO A 49 -11.43 -35.98 15.40
CA PRO A 49 -10.06 -35.94 15.95
C PRO A 49 -9.04 -36.85 15.21
N VAL A 50 -7.77 -36.43 15.02
CA VAL A 50 -6.62 -37.36 15.08
C VAL A 50 -5.34 -36.63 15.52
N SER A 51 -4.90 -36.95 16.74
CA SER A 51 -3.53 -37.16 17.24
C SER A 51 -2.34 -36.31 16.72
N SER A 52 -1.76 -35.59 17.69
CA SER A 52 -0.31 -35.38 17.89
C SER A 52 0.44 -34.41 16.97
N PHE A 53 0.20 -33.11 17.16
CA PHE A 53 1.25 -32.10 17.05
C PHE A 53 1.27 -31.27 18.32
N LYS A 54 2.39 -31.27 19.04
CA LYS A 54 2.64 -30.30 20.12
C LYS A 54 2.70 -28.92 19.46
N PRO A 55 1.93 -27.91 19.93
CA PRO A 55 2.13 -26.55 19.47
C PRO A 55 3.51 -26.12 19.95
N LEU A 56 4.37 -25.76 19.00
CA LEU A 56 5.63 -25.09 19.30
C LEU A 56 5.28 -23.66 19.74
N ASP A 57 5.47 -23.43 21.03
CA ASP A 57 5.62 -22.16 21.73
C ASP A 57 4.72 -20.98 21.29
N SER A 58 3.60 -20.84 22.00
CA SER A 58 2.76 -19.66 22.04
C SER A 58 3.40 -18.57 22.92
N SER A 59 4.36 -17.81 22.40
CA SER A 59 4.96 -16.65 23.10
C SER A 59 5.13 -15.40 22.22
N LEU A 60 4.13 -15.08 21.39
CA LEU A 60 3.91 -13.71 20.90
C LEU A 60 2.69 -13.10 21.58
N GLU A 61 2.67 -13.12 22.91
CA GLU A 61 1.81 -12.22 23.67
C GLU A 61 2.39 -10.81 23.58
N GLY A 62 1.67 -9.88 22.95
CA GLY A 62 2.01 -8.46 22.99
C GLY A 62 1.71 -7.67 21.72
N VAL A 63 1.53 -8.29 20.55
CA VAL A 63 1.35 -7.50 19.33
C VAL A 63 -0.12 -7.16 19.07
N THR A 64 -0.50 -5.89 19.20
CA THR A 64 -1.82 -5.40 18.79
C THR A 64 -1.79 -5.00 17.32
N ARG A 65 -2.77 -5.47 16.53
CA ARG A 65 -2.87 -5.18 15.10
C ARG A 65 -4.11 -4.36 14.77
N PHE A 66 -3.90 -3.18 14.20
CA PHE A 66 -4.95 -2.42 13.51
C PHE A 66 -4.91 -2.77 12.02
N LYS A 67 -6.09 -2.98 11.42
CA LYS A 67 -6.26 -3.20 9.99
C LYS A 67 -7.49 -2.45 9.49
N LYS A 68 -7.30 -1.61 8.47
CA LYS A 68 -8.35 -0.94 7.70
C LYS A 68 -8.25 -1.39 6.25
N GLN A 69 -9.40 -1.65 5.61
CA GLN A 69 -9.45 -2.04 4.21
C GLN A 69 -10.57 -1.30 3.49
N PHE A 70 -10.29 -0.84 2.27
CA PHE A 70 -11.24 -0.14 1.41
C PHE A 70 -10.85 -0.31 -0.06
N GLN A 71 -11.80 -0.04 -0.96
CA GLN A 71 -11.53 0.04 -2.39
C GLN A 71 -11.30 1.50 -2.80
N ALA A 72 -10.32 1.74 -3.65
CA ALA A 72 -10.06 3.05 -4.22
C ALA A 72 -9.80 2.93 -5.72
N THR A 73 -10.28 3.91 -6.49
CA THR A 73 -10.04 4.02 -7.92
C THR A 73 -9.07 5.15 -8.20
N LEU A 74 -8.08 4.87 -9.03
CA LEU A 74 -7.15 5.86 -9.56
C LEU A 74 -7.35 6.00 -11.07
N ASP A 75 -7.36 7.25 -11.53
CA ASP A 75 -7.15 7.62 -12.93
C ASP A 75 -5.72 8.14 -13.05
N VAL A 76 -4.88 7.43 -13.80
CA VAL A 76 -3.46 7.72 -13.92
C VAL A 76 -3.08 8.03 -15.36
N GLY A 77 -2.17 8.98 -15.55
CA GLY A 77 -1.62 9.29 -16.87
C GLY A 77 -0.22 9.87 -16.79
N PHE A 78 0.75 9.18 -17.38
CA PHE A 78 2.17 9.56 -17.32
C PHE A 78 2.72 10.15 -18.63
N THR A 79 2.04 9.91 -19.75
CA THR A 79 2.33 10.53 -21.05
C THR A 79 1.01 10.89 -21.74
N SER A 80 1.05 11.69 -22.80
CA SER A 80 -0.14 12.01 -23.61
C SER A 80 -0.82 10.79 -24.24
N THR A 81 -0.14 9.64 -24.26
CA THR A 81 -0.60 8.40 -24.88
C THR A 81 -0.91 7.30 -23.87
N PHE A 82 -0.53 7.47 -22.59
CA PHE A 82 -0.82 6.52 -21.54
C PHE A 82 -1.73 7.15 -20.51
N THR A 83 -2.98 6.71 -20.51
CA THR A 83 -3.98 6.98 -19.48
C THR A 83 -4.66 5.68 -19.11
N ASP A 84 -4.69 5.31 -17.84
CA ASP A 84 -5.35 4.11 -17.34
C ASP A 84 -6.23 4.44 -16.15
N LYS A 85 -7.26 3.63 -15.97
CA LYS A 85 -8.13 3.70 -14.81
C LYS A 85 -8.21 2.31 -14.20
N TYR A 86 -7.92 2.20 -12.92
CA TYR A 86 -7.99 0.93 -12.20
C TYR A 86 -8.47 1.13 -10.77
N THR A 87 -9.03 0.06 -10.23
CA THR A 87 -9.51 -0.02 -8.85
C THR A 87 -8.61 -0.97 -8.08
N SER A 88 -8.22 -0.57 -6.88
CA SER A 88 -7.40 -1.37 -5.97
C SER A 88 -8.10 -1.63 -4.65
N LEU A 89 -7.86 -2.81 -4.08
CA LEU A 89 -8.10 -3.08 -2.68
C LEU A 89 -6.91 -2.54 -1.86
N VAL A 90 -7.16 -1.50 -1.07
CA VAL A 90 -6.16 -0.87 -0.20
C VAL A 90 -6.29 -1.44 1.20
N THR A 91 -5.18 -1.91 1.76
CA THR A 91 -5.10 -2.45 3.11
C THR A 91 -4.05 -1.67 3.90
N CYS A 92 -4.51 -0.94 4.91
CA CYS A 92 -3.66 -0.20 5.83
C CYS A 92 -3.50 -1.01 7.13
N ARG A 93 -2.27 -1.19 7.61
CA ARG A 93 -1.98 -1.89 8.86
C ARG A 93 -1.08 -1.06 9.75
N ARG A 94 -1.28 -1.23 11.06
CA ARG A 94 -0.39 -0.74 12.10
C ARG A 94 -0.17 -1.85 13.11
N GLU A 95 1.09 -2.22 13.32
CA GLU A 95 1.49 -3.22 14.31
C GLU A 95 2.13 -2.53 15.51
N GLN A 96 1.61 -2.81 16.70
CA GLN A 96 2.09 -2.25 17.96
C GLN A 96 2.58 -3.37 18.86
N SER A 97 3.70 -3.16 19.53
CA SER A 97 4.19 -4.02 20.61
C SER A 97 3.36 -3.83 21.90
N GLY A 98 3.51 -4.75 22.85
CA GLY A 98 2.70 -4.80 24.08
C GLY A 98 2.96 -3.63 25.03
N ASP A 99 4.09 -2.95 24.85
CA ASP A 99 4.44 -1.68 25.48
C ASP A 99 3.81 -0.45 24.78
N ASN A 100 2.90 -0.68 23.83
CA ASN A 100 2.23 0.33 23.00
C ASN A 100 3.18 1.10 22.06
N SER A 101 4.41 0.63 21.87
CA SER A 101 5.31 1.16 20.84
C SER A 101 4.90 0.65 19.46
N VAL A 102 4.81 1.55 18.47
CA VAL A 102 4.47 1.14 17.09
C VAL A 102 5.72 0.58 16.43
N LEU A 103 5.63 -0.67 15.97
CA LEU A 103 6.72 -1.39 15.31
C LEU A 103 6.77 -1.06 13.82
N GLU A 104 5.60 -1.07 13.17
CA GLU A 104 5.51 -0.95 11.72
C GLU A 104 4.14 -0.41 11.29
N TYR A 105 4.15 0.40 10.24
CA TYR A 105 2.97 0.73 9.45
C TYR A 105 3.13 0.17 8.04
N SER A 106 2.03 -0.29 7.45
CA SER A 106 2.03 -0.64 6.03
C SER A 106 0.77 -0.21 5.31
N VAL A 107 0.93 0.16 4.03
CA VAL A 107 -0.17 0.43 3.10
C VAL A 107 0.07 -0.41 1.86
N HIS A 108 -0.78 -1.42 1.66
CA HIS A 108 -0.72 -2.33 0.53
C HIS A 108 -1.92 -2.06 -0.39
N ALA A 109 -1.67 -1.74 -1.65
CA ALA A 109 -2.68 -1.62 -2.68
C ALA A 109 -2.47 -2.71 -3.73
N GLN A 110 -3.52 -3.48 -4.02
CA GLN A 110 -3.52 -4.49 -5.08
C GLN A 110 -4.69 -4.19 -6.01
N ASP A 111 -4.44 -4.10 -7.32
CA ASP A 111 -5.48 -3.93 -8.33
C ASP A 111 -6.50 -5.08 -8.32
N LEU A 112 -7.71 -4.78 -8.78
CA LEU A 112 -8.82 -5.72 -8.88
C LEU A 112 -9.02 -6.27 -10.30
N GLY A 113 -8.03 -6.09 -11.20
CA GLY A 113 -8.02 -6.65 -12.55
C GLY A 113 -8.78 -5.85 -13.61
N ASP A 114 -9.25 -4.64 -13.27
CA ASP A 114 -9.98 -3.74 -14.19
C ASP A 114 -9.06 -2.81 -15.00
N SER A 115 -7.74 -2.82 -14.75
CA SER A 115 -6.75 -2.11 -15.56
C SER A 115 -6.76 -2.58 -17.02
N SER A 116 -6.67 -1.62 -17.94
CA SER A 116 -6.56 -1.91 -19.38
C SER A 116 -5.14 -2.32 -19.80
N PHE A 117 -4.13 -1.99 -19.00
CA PHE A 117 -2.71 -2.21 -19.32
C PHE A 117 -2.07 -3.35 -18.53
N PHE A 118 -2.59 -3.68 -17.35
CA PHE A 118 -1.97 -4.65 -16.44
C PHE A 118 -2.91 -5.83 -16.15
N TYR A 119 -2.34 -7.04 -16.07
CA TYR A 119 -2.97 -8.22 -15.46
C TYR A 119 -2.85 -8.22 -13.95
N GLY A 120 -1.85 -7.50 -13.42
CA GLY A 120 -1.67 -7.26 -12.01
C GLY A 120 -0.82 -6.01 -11.82
N LEU A 121 -1.18 -5.21 -10.83
CA LEU A 121 -0.50 -3.99 -10.42
C LEU A 121 -0.67 -3.84 -8.91
N GLY A 122 0.43 -3.64 -8.20
CA GLY A 122 0.37 -3.44 -6.76
C GLY A 122 1.52 -2.61 -6.22
N SER A 123 1.32 -2.14 -5.00
CA SER A 123 2.32 -1.38 -4.26
C SER A 123 2.24 -1.65 -2.76
N LEU A 124 3.39 -1.64 -2.11
CA LEU A 124 3.54 -1.80 -0.68
C LEU A 124 4.43 -0.69 -0.15
N TRP A 125 3.87 0.08 0.78
CA TRP A 125 4.63 0.96 1.65
C TRP A 125 4.85 0.27 2.98
N THR A 126 6.10 0.27 3.45
CA THR A 126 6.47 -0.18 4.78
C THR A 126 7.22 0.94 5.49
N ILE A 127 6.71 1.35 6.65
CA ILE A 127 7.20 2.50 7.40
C ILE A 127 7.53 2.04 8.82
N ARG A 128 8.79 2.17 9.21
CA ARG A 128 9.29 1.81 10.53
C ARG A 128 9.87 3.04 11.22
N PRO A 129 9.76 3.16 12.56
CA PRO A 129 10.54 4.15 13.29
C PRO A 129 12.03 4.00 12.98
N HIS A 130 12.73 5.12 12.83
CA HIS A 130 14.18 5.16 12.82
C HIS A 130 14.69 5.05 14.26
N ASP A 131 15.83 4.40 14.46
CA ASP A 131 16.48 4.29 15.78
C ASP A 131 16.65 5.70 16.38
N GLY A 132 16.18 5.88 17.62
CA GLY A 132 16.16 7.19 18.30
C GLY A 132 14.87 8.01 18.12
N GLY A 133 13.87 7.51 17.39
CA GLY A 133 12.49 8.02 17.41
C GLY A 133 12.22 9.34 16.68
N SER A 134 13.24 10.02 16.15
CA SER A 134 13.08 11.29 15.44
C SER A 134 12.69 11.13 13.96
N GLY A 135 12.68 9.91 13.41
CA GLY A 135 12.46 9.72 11.99
C GLY A 135 11.78 8.41 11.60
N SER A 136 11.66 8.23 10.28
CA SER A 136 11.15 7.02 9.64
C SER A 136 12.18 6.39 8.71
N ASN A 137 12.23 5.07 8.72
CA ASN A 137 12.75 4.23 7.65
C ASN A 137 11.58 3.82 6.75
N VAL A 138 11.71 4.07 5.45
CA VAL A 138 10.62 3.89 4.48
C VAL A 138 11.10 3.00 3.36
N GLU A 139 10.33 1.96 3.08
CA GLU A 139 10.51 1.08 1.94
C GLU A 139 9.26 1.15 1.09
N PHE A 140 9.43 1.36 -0.21
CA PHE A 140 8.36 1.33 -1.19
C PHE A 140 8.69 0.30 -2.26
N THR A 141 7.79 -0.66 -2.42
CA THR A 141 7.88 -1.68 -3.46
C THR A 141 6.65 -1.55 -4.35
N CYS A 142 6.85 -1.63 -5.66
CA CYS A 142 5.78 -1.74 -6.62
C CYS A 142 6.04 -2.91 -7.56
N TRP A 143 4.99 -3.58 -8.00
CA TRP A 143 5.07 -4.67 -8.97
C TRP A 143 3.96 -4.54 -9.98
N TYR A 144 4.19 -5.07 -11.19
CA TYR A 144 3.23 -5.08 -12.27
C TYR A 144 3.43 -6.27 -13.19
N VAL A 145 2.37 -6.65 -13.89
CA VAL A 145 2.35 -7.67 -14.94
C VAL A 145 1.63 -7.05 -16.15
N PRO A 146 2.33 -6.66 -17.23
CA PRO A 146 1.71 -6.01 -18.37
C PRO A 146 0.85 -6.98 -19.20
N ARG A 147 -0.22 -6.48 -19.83
CA ARG A 147 -1.02 -7.23 -20.80
C ARG A 147 -0.28 -7.30 -22.14
N SER A 148 0.23 -8.49 -22.50
CA SER A 148 1.19 -8.72 -23.59
C SER A 148 0.63 -8.61 -25.04
N SER A 149 -0.68 -8.41 -25.25
CA SER A 149 -1.28 -8.62 -26.58
C SER A 149 -1.52 -7.37 -27.44
N SER A 150 -1.31 -6.15 -26.95
CA SER A 150 -1.43 -4.97 -27.83
C SER A 150 -0.09 -4.69 -28.51
N VAL A 151 -0.11 -4.31 -29.80
CA VAL A 151 1.07 -3.81 -30.53
C VAL A 151 1.69 -2.59 -29.82
N LEU A 152 0.90 -1.91 -28.98
CA LEU A 152 1.36 -0.92 -27.99
C LEU A 152 2.26 -1.53 -26.90
N ALA A 153 2.02 -2.74 -26.39
CA ALA A 153 2.76 -3.34 -25.26
C ALA A 153 4.26 -3.54 -25.51
N LYS A 154 4.72 -3.68 -26.76
CA LYS A 154 6.17 -3.77 -27.06
C LYS A 154 6.88 -2.41 -27.03
N GLY A 155 6.20 -1.33 -27.42
CA GLY A 155 6.73 0.04 -27.31
C GLY A 155 6.50 0.66 -25.93
N VAL A 156 5.35 0.34 -25.33
CA VAL A 156 4.95 0.75 -23.98
C VAL A 156 5.75 -0.02 -22.93
N GLY A 157 6.11 -1.30 -23.11
CA GLY A 157 6.98 -2.01 -22.18
C GLY A 157 8.35 -1.35 -22.00
N VAL A 158 8.98 -0.94 -23.10
CA VAL A 158 10.27 -0.21 -23.07
C VAL A 158 10.12 1.20 -22.46
N MET A 159 9.00 1.88 -22.73
CA MET A 159 8.71 3.18 -22.10
C MET A 159 8.37 3.04 -20.61
N ILE A 160 7.65 1.99 -20.21
CA ILE A 160 7.24 1.71 -18.83
C ILE A 160 8.46 1.37 -17.99
N ASP A 161 9.34 0.48 -18.45
CA ASP A 161 10.51 0.05 -17.65
C ASP A 161 11.47 1.22 -17.36
N GLY A 162 11.71 2.10 -18.34
CA GLY A 162 12.52 3.31 -18.14
C GLY A 162 11.80 4.42 -17.35
N SER A 163 10.46 4.47 -17.42
CA SER A 163 9.66 5.49 -16.72
C SER A 163 9.31 5.08 -15.29
N TYR A 164 9.30 3.79 -14.94
CA TYR A 164 8.83 3.32 -13.63
C TYR A 164 9.69 3.82 -12.48
N GLU A 165 11.02 3.74 -12.62
CA GLU A 165 11.93 4.27 -11.60
C GLU A 165 11.73 5.78 -11.42
N MET A 166 11.51 6.51 -12.52
CA MET A 166 11.22 7.93 -12.49
C MET A 166 9.87 8.24 -11.82
N VAL A 167 8.83 7.47 -12.14
CA VAL A 167 7.49 7.60 -11.54
C VAL A 167 7.57 7.30 -10.05
N ALA A 168 8.20 6.20 -9.65
CA ALA A 168 8.38 5.83 -8.24
C ALA A 168 9.15 6.91 -7.47
N ARG A 169 10.23 7.46 -8.05
CA ARG A 169 10.98 8.57 -7.45
C ARG A 169 10.13 9.82 -7.28
N LYS A 170 9.41 10.23 -8.33
CA LYS A 170 8.51 11.40 -8.28
C LYS A 170 7.36 11.22 -7.29
N GLN A 171 6.80 10.01 -7.20
CA GLN A 171 5.79 9.70 -6.19
C GLN A 171 6.39 9.82 -4.79
N MET A 172 7.55 9.23 -4.53
CA MET A 172 8.23 9.33 -3.23
C MET A 172 8.51 10.79 -2.84
N GLU A 173 9.01 11.60 -3.78
CA GLU A 173 9.24 13.04 -3.58
C GLU A 173 7.95 13.81 -3.27
N ALA A 174 6.83 13.44 -3.91
CA ALA A 174 5.55 14.08 -3.67
C ALA A 174 4.98 13.74 -2.28
N PHE A 175 5.01 12.46 -1.88
CA PHE A 175 4.62 12.06 -0.52
C PHE A 175 5.49 12.75 0.54
N TRP A 176 6.78 12.88 0.26
CA TRP A 176 7.71 13.59 1.12
C TRP A 176 7.39 15.07 1.25
N SER A 177 7.16 15.75 0.12
CA SER A 177 6.81 17.18 0.09
C SER A 177 5.51 17.44 0.84
N ARG A 178 4.49 16.59 0.63
CA ARG A 178 3.21 16.66 1.34
C ARG A 178 3.35 16.50 2.86
N CYS A 179 4.27 15.65 3.33
CA CYS A 179 4.54 15.52 4.76
C CYS A 179 5.15 16.78 5.39
N LYS A 180 5.80 17.65 4.61
CA LYS A 180 6.43 18.89 5.08
C LYS A 180 5.49 20.09 5.08
N GLU A 181 4.53 20.14 4.16
CA GLU A 181 3.57 21.24 4.02
C GLU A 181 2.60 21.34 5.19
N ASP A 182 2.25 20.22 5.81
CA ASP A 182 1.36 20.19 6.98
C ASP A 182 2.11 20.48 8.31
N ARG A 183 3.10 21.38 8.30
CA ARG A 183 3.85 21.84 9.49
C ARG A 183 3.26 23.11 10.11
#